data_AF-A0A519VC40-F1
#
_entry.id   AF-A0A519VC40-F1
#
_cell.length_a   1.000
_cell.length_b   1.000
_cell.length_c   1.000
_cell.angle_alpha   90.00
_cell.angle_beta   90.00
_cell.angle_gamma   90.00
#
_symmetry.space_group_name_H-M   'P 1'
#
loop_
_entity.id
_entity.type
_entity.pdbx_description
1 polymer ?
#
loop_
_entity_poly.entity_id
_entity_poly.type
_entity_poly.pdbx_seq_one_letter_code
_entity_poly.pdbx_strand_id
1 'polypeptide(L)'
;MKRAFLIILFSFLNIIIAKAQTPGCLYGNVLYTTVNVRYDGSPSGAKVVLGANECFSTSDPAPTTCEICLGGVNGPGNCRVGGSVLGSKAIYVIVACPLDGYMPLFIFGVGIFGLVSARKTIKLPLT
;
A
#
# COMPACT_ATOMS: atom_id res chain seq x y z
N MET A 1 7.17 24.14 -18.74
CA MET A 1 7.60 23.72 -17.38
C MET A 1 6.44 23.16 -16.60
N LYS A 2 5.35 23.93 -16.37
CA LYS A 2 4.15 23.45 -15.66
C LYS A 2 3.57 22.13 -16.22
N ARG A 3 3.51 21.99 -17.55
CA ARG A 3 2.97 20.76 -18.20
C ARG A 3 3.85 19.51 -18.01
N ALA A 4 5.17 19.64 -18.08
CA ALA A 4 6.09 18.50 -17.87
C ALA A 4 6.12 18.04 -16.41
N PHE A 5 6.07 18.99 -15.47
CA PHE A 5 5.94 18.68 -14.05
C PHE A 5 4.63 17.97 -13.74
N LEU A 6 3.52 18.40 -14.35
CA LEU A 6 2.23 17.72 -14.23
C LEU A 6 2.28 16.30 -14.77
N ILE A 7 2.94 16.05 -15.91
CA ILE A 7 3.07 14.69 -16.48
C ILE A 7 3.89 13.79 -15.55
N ILE A 8 5.02 14.28 -15.03
CA ILE A 8 5.85 13.53 -14.08
C ILE A 8 5.07 13.22 -12.79
N LEU A 9 4.37 14.22 -12.24
CA LEU A 9 3.51 14.06 -11.06
C LEU A 9 2.37 13.05 -11.34
N PHE A 10 1.75 13.11 -12.51
CA PHE A 10 0.69 12.18 -12.92
C PHE A 10 1.24 10.76 -13.07
N SER A 11 2.43 10.58 -13.64
CA SER A 11 3.10 9.27 -13.72
C SER A 11 3.42 8.71 -12.33
N PHE A 12 3.83 9.53 -11.37
CA PHE A 12 4.03 9.11 -9.98
C PHE A 12 2.72 8.73 -9.29
N LEU A 13 1.64 9.48 -9.54
CA LEU A 13 0.28 9.16 -9.10
C LEU A 13 -0.23 7.83 -9.70
N ASN A 14 0.26 7.40 -10.86
CA ASN A 14 -0.10 6.10 -11.45
C ASN A 14 0.71 4.92 -10.87
N ILE A 15 1.92 5.15 -10.34
CA ILE A 15 2.70 4.11 -9.64
C ILE A 15 2.09 3.83 -8.28
N ILE A 16 1.55 4.85 -7.62
CA ILE A 16 0.60 4.68 -6.53
C ILE A 16 -0.73 4.31 -7.18
N ILE A 17 -0.87 3.07 -7.66
CA ILE A 17 -2.19 2.52 -7.97
C ILE A 17 -2.91 2.53 -6.63
N ALA A 18 -3.65 3.61 -6.35
CA ALA A 18 -4.45 3.76 -5.15
C ALA A 18 -5.63 2.80 -5.26
N LYS A 19 -5.36 1.50 -5.15
CA LYS A 19 -6.39 0.56 -4.75
C LYS A 19 -6.87 1.05 -3.39
N ALA A 20 -8.18 1.22 -3.29
CA ALA A 20 -8.88 1.85 -2.18
C ALA A 20 -8.22 1.53 -0.83
N GLN A 21 -8.01 2.57 -0.03
CA GLN A 21 -7.61 2.42 1.37
C GLN A 21 -8.55 1.42 2.03
N THR A 22 -8.01 0.27 2.43
CA THR A 22 -8.82 -0.80 2.97
C THR A 22 -8.44 -0.98 4.44
N PRO A 23 -9.33 -0.57 5.38
CA PRO A 23 -9.11 -0.86 6.78
C PRO A 23 -9.17 -2.37 6.99
N GLY A 24 -8.27 -2.91 7.79
CA GLY A 24 -8.27 -4.33 8.08
C GLY A 24 -7.20 -4.76 9.07
N CYS A 25 -7.16 -6.06 9.31
CA CYS A 25 -6.15 -6.73 10.12
C CYS A 25 -5.21 -7.51 9.19
N LEU A 26 -3.93 -7.14 9.16
CA LEU A 26 -2.92 -7.78 8.33
C LEU A 26 -2.24 -8.90 9.12
N TYR A 27 -2.22 -10.12 8.55
CA TYR A 27 -1.45 -11.24 9.06
C TYR A 27 -0.76 -11.96 7.90
N GLY A 28 0.58 -12.00 7.93
CA GLY A 28 1.38 -12.42 6.79
C GLY A 28 1.11 -11.54 5.57
N ASN A 29 0.75 -12.16 4.43
CA ASN A 29 0.43 -11.47 3.17
C ASN A 29 -1.08 -11.37 2.89
N VAL A 30 -1.92 -11.49 3.92
CA VAL A 30 -3.39 -11.48 3.77
C VAL A 30 -3.99 -10.41 4.65
N LEU A 31 -4.78 -9.52 4.03
CA LEU A 31 -5.53 -8.49 4.74
C LEU A 31 -6.98 -8.94 4.91
N TYR A 32 -7.46 -8.95 6.15
CA TYR A 32 -8.83 -9.32 6.49
C TYR A 32 -9.68 -8.04 6.63
N THR A 33 -10.71 -7.89 5.78
CA THR A 33 -11.33 -6.57 5.51
C THR A 33 -12.76 -6.40 5.99
N THR A 34 -13.67 -7.39 5.83
CA THR A 34 -14.99 -7.48 6.52
C THR A 34 -15.88 -8.57 5.87
N VAL A 35 -16.65 -9.32 6.68
CA VAL A 35 -18.13 -9.41 6.69
C VAL A 35 -18.55 -10.10 8.00
N ASN A 36 -19.39 -9.43 8.80
CA ASN A 36 -20.05 -9.83 10.07
C ASN A 36 -19.18 -10.07 11.33
N VAL A 37 -19.09 -8.99 12.15
CA VAL A 37 -18.96 -8.88 13.63
C VAL A 37 -17.84 -9.70 14.28
N ARG A 38 -16.86 -9.18 15.03
CA ARG A 38 -16.61 -7.91 15.75
C ARG A 38 -15.11 -7.59 15.58
N TYR A 39 -14.72 -6.32 15.62
CA TYR A 39 -13.31 -5.91 15.64
C TYR A 39 -12.53 -6.37 16.90
N ASP A 40 -13.26 -7.05 17.80
CA ASP A 40 -12.94 -7.61 19.12
C ASP A 40 -13.87 -8.85 19.33
N GLY A 41 -13.97 -9.67 18.27
CA GLY A 41 -14.91 -10.78 18.16
C GLY A 41 -15.05 -11.32 16.74
N SER A 42 -13.92 -11.57 16.07
CA SER A 42 -13.66 -12.79 15.29
C SER A 42 -14.40 -13.05 13.94
N PRO A 43 -13.72 -12.91 12.77
CA PRO A 43 -14.31 -13.13 11.45
C PRO A 43 -13.76 -14.34 10.67
N SER A 44 -14.61 -14.90 9.79
CA SER A 44 -14.24 -15.50 8.50
C SER A 44 -14.79 -14.55 7.41
N GLY A 45 -14.21 -13.35 7.32
CA GLY A 45 -14.64 -12.26 6.45
C GLY A 45 -13.78 -12.12 5.20
N ALA A 46 -14.22 -11.30 4.23
CA ALA A 46 -13.53 -11.10 2.96
C ALA A 46 -12.04 -10.82 3.17
N LYS A 47 -11.22 -11.54 2.40
CA LYS A 47 -9.77 -11.40 2.41
C LYS A 47 -9.32 -10.75 1.13
N VAL A 48 -8.41 -9.81 1.25
CA VAL A 48 -7.67 -9.27 0.12
C VAL A 48 -6.37 -10.05 0.02
N VAL A 49 -6.23 -10.75 -1.10
CA VAL A 49 -5.01 -11.46 -1.48
C VAL A 49 -4.33 -10.61 -2.54
N LEU A 50 -3.06 -10.32 -2.31
CA LEU A 50 -2.22 -9.54 -3.20
C LEU A 50 -1.89 -10.35 -4.47
N GLY A 51 -1.79 -9.66 -5.61
CA GLY A 51 -1.22 -10.23 -6.83
C GLY A 51 0.29 -10.48 -6.71
N ALA A 52 0.86 -11.20 -7.67
CA ALA A 52 2.31 -11.31 -7.80
C ALA A 52 2.88 -9.90 -8.04
N ASN A 53 3.74 -9.42 -7.14
CA ASN A 53 4.32 -8.07 -7.12
C ASN A 53 3.46 -6.97 -6.46
N GLU A 54 2.52 -7.33 -5.60
CA GLU A 54 1.81 -6.36 -4.75
C GLU A 54 2.20 -6.54 -3.28
N CYS A 55 2.18 -5.46 -2.50
CA CYS A 55 2.42 -5.46 -1.06
C CYS A 55 1.47 -4.49 -0.36
N PHE A 56 1.16 -4.78 0.91
CA PHE A 56 0.42 -3.86 1.75
C PHE A 56 1.37 -2.83 2.35
N SER A 57 1.00 -1.56 2.23
CA SER A 57 1.68 -0.44 2.88
C SER A 57 0.70 0.27 3.80
N THR A 58 1.17 0.72 4.96
CA THR A 58 0.40 1.55 5.89
C THR A 58 1.22 2.79 6.22
N SER A 59 0.56 3.94 6.36
CA SER A 59 1.19 5.15 6.89
C SER A 59 1.12 5.22 8.42
N ASP A 60 0.45 4.27 9.06
CA ASP A 60 0.38 4.18 10.52
C ASP A 60 1.72 3.68 11.08
N PRO A 61 2.46 4.51 11.83
CA PRO A 61 3.76 4.12 12.38
C PRO A 61 3.65 3.12 13.53
N ALA A 62 2.47 2.95 14.13
CA ALA A 62 2.25 2.07 15.27
C ALA A 62 0.88 1.38 15.17
N PRO A 63 0.71 0.46 14.18
CA PRO A 63 -0.55 -0.22 13.98
C PRO A 63 -0.94 -1.01 15.24
N THR A 64 -2.19 -0.87 15.64
CA THR A 64 -2.75 -1.56 16.82
C THR A 64 -2.83 -3.07 16.59
N THR A 65 -2.73 -3.88 17.65
CA THR A 65 -2.93 -5.33 17.54
C THR A 65 -4.40 -5.67 17.29
N CYS A 66 -4.65 -6.67 16.45
CA CYS A 66 -5.99 -7.23 16.21
C CYS A 66 -5.96 -8.76 16.20
N GLU A 67 -7.09 -9.37 16.52
CA GLU A 67 -7.25 -10.82 16.58
C GLU A 67 -8.04 -11.33 15.37
N ILE A 68 -7.55 -12.39 14.74
CA ILE A 68 -8.15 -13.03 13.56
C ILE A 68 -8.41 -14.50 13.88
N CYS A 69 -9.62 -15.00 13.63
CA CYS A 69 -9.91 -16.43 13.72
C CYS A 69 -9.80 -17.10 12.35
N LEU A 70 -8.77 -17.93 12.17
CA LEU A 70 -8.52 -18.59 10.88
C LEU A 70 -9.59 -19.63 10.51
N GLY A 71 -10.32 -20.17 11.50
CA GLY A 71 -11.43 -21.10 11.31
C GLY A 71 -12.82 -20.47 11.32
N GLY A 72 -12.92 -19.13 11.41
CA GLY A 72 -14.16 -18.41 11.63
C GLY A 72 -14.69 -18.52 13.07
N VAL A 73 -15.94 -18.08 13.28
CA VAL A 73 -16.59 -18.05 14.59
C VAL A 73 -17.71 -19.06 14.75
N ASN A 74 -17.85 -19.62 15.95
CA ASN A 74 -19.05 -20.35 16.33
C ASN A 74 -20.19 -19.39 16.70
N GLY A 75 -21.42 -19.90 16.83
CA GLY A 75 -22.59 -19.09 17.20
C GLY A 75 -22.41 -18.23 18.48
N PRO A 76 -21.69 -18.72 19.51
CA PRO A 76 -21.29 -17.92 20.67
C PRO A 76 -20.27 -16.79 20.44
N GLY A 77 -19.62 -16.72 19.28
CA GLY A 77 -18.59 -15.71 18.96
C GLY A 77 -17.15 -16.10 19.29
N ASN A 78 -16.88 -17.34 19.68
CA ASN A 78 -15.52 -17.86 19.90
C ASN A 78 -14.90 -18.34 18.58
N CYS A 79 -13.57 -18.28 18.46
CA CYS A 79 -12.86 -18.90 17.33
C CYS A 79 -13.19 -20.40 17.24
N ARG A 80 -13.48 -20.89 16.03
CA ARG A 80 -13.58 -22.32 15.73
C ARG A 80 -12.19 -22.97 15.71
N VAL A 81 -12.19 -24.29 15.52
CA VAL A 81 -10.99 -25.13 15.39
C VAL A 81 -9.98 -24.47 14.44
N GLY A 82 -8.76 -24.23 14.93
CA GLY A 82 -7.71 -23.45 14.24
C GLY A 82 -7.15 -22.29 15.05
N GLY A 83 -7.87 -21.84 16.10
CA GLY A 83 -7.40 -20.81 17.04
C GLY A 83 -7.46 -19.39 16.48
N SER A 84 -6.96 -18.44 17.28
CA SER A 84 -6.75 -17.05 16.87
C SER A 84 -5.29 -16.76 16.58
N VAL A 85 -5.07 -15.80 15.70
CA VAL A 85 -3.76 -15.20 15.44
C VAL A 85 -3.81 -13.70 15.62
N LEU A 86 -2.70 -13.12 16.05
CA LEU A 86 -2.56 -11.68 16.19
C LEU A 86 -2.01 -11.10 14.89
N GLY A 87 -2.70 -10.09 14.38
CA GLY A 87 -2.27 -9.28 13.26
C GLY A 87 -2.12 -7.81 13.62
N SER A 88 -1.87 -7.00 12.61
CA SER A 88 -1.74 -5.55 12.72
C SER A 88 -2.94 -4.85 12.09
N LYS A 89 -3.65 -4.05 12.88
CA LYS A 89 -4.82 -3.27 12.48
C LYS A 89 -4.37 -1.89 12.07
N ALA A 90 -4.62 -1.56 10.81
CA ALA A 90 -4.44 -0.23 10.25
C ALA A 90 -5.27 -0.07 8.98
N ILE A 91 -5.10 1.08 8.34
CA ILE A 91 -5.58 1.31 6.98
C ILE A 91 -4.45 0.98 6.03
N TYR A 92 -4.65 -0.02 5.18
CA TYR A 92 -3.65 -0.47 4.23
C TYR A 92 -3.98 -0.01 2.82
N VAL A 93 -2.93 0.32 2.07
CA VAL A 93 -2.97 0.55 0.62
C VAL A 93 -2.15 -0.54 -0.06
N ILE A 94 -2.56 -0.92 -1.26
CA ILE A 94 -1.83 -1.89 -2.06
C ILE A 94 -0.86 -1.11 -2.96
N VAL A 95 0.41 -1.46 -2.91
CA VAL A 95 1.45 -0.85 -3.75
C VAL A 95 2.23 -1.92 -4.50
N ALA A 96 2.85 -1.55 -5.61
CA ALA A 96 3.68 -2.47 -6.38
C ALA A 96 5.03 -2.71 -5.66
N CYS A 97 5.40 -3.97 -5.47
CA CYS A 97 6.64 -4.41 -4.81
C CYS A 97 7.43 -5.40 -5.69
N PRO A 98 8.77 -5.36 -5.71
CA PRO A 98 9.62 -4.45 -4.92
C PRO A 98 9.63 -3.03 -5.50
N LEU A 99 9.56 -2.03 -4.62
CA LEU A 99 9.69 -0.62 -5.03
C LEU A 99 11.02 -0.35 -5.74
N ASP A 100 12.06 -1.13 -5.43
CA ASP A 100 13.40 -1.03 -6.02
C ASP A 100 13.41 -1.18 -7.54
N GLY A 101 12.51 -2.00 -8.11
CA GLY A 101 12.37 -2.14 -9.56
C GLY A 101 11.93 -0.85 -10.25
N TYR A 102 11.30 0.06 -9.51
CA TYR A 102 10.84 1.36 -10.00
C TYR A 102 11.84 2.49 -9.70
N MET A 103 12.82 2.28 -8.83
CA MET A 103 13.83 3.28 -8.44
C MET A 103 14.63 3.86 -9.63
N PRO A 104 15.03 3.09 -10.66
CA PRO A 104 15.71 3.64 -11.83
C PRO A 104 14.86 4.68 -12.59
N LEU A 105 13.55 4.47 -12.69
CA LEU A 105 12.63 5.42 -13.32
C LEU A 105 12.53 6.72 -12.51
N PHE A 106 12.54 6.64 -11.16
CA PHE A 106 12.60 7.81 -10.29
C PHE A 106 13.87 8.63 -10.51
N ILE A 107 15.03 7.97 -10.52
CA ILE A 107 16.34 8.62 -10.72
C ILE A 107 16.39 9.30 -12.10
N PHE A 108 15.94 8.62 -13.15
CA PHE A 108 15.88 9.19 -14.50
C PHE A 108 14.94 10.41 -14.58
N GLY A 109 13.75 10.32 -13.97
CA GLY A 109 12.78 11.42 -13.98
C GLY A 109 13.30 12.67 -13.28
N VAL A 110 13.87 12.52 -12.08
CA VAL A 110 14.48 13.64 -11.33
C VAL A 110 15.71 14.17 -12.05
N GLY A 111 16.54 13.30 -12.63
CA GLY A 111 17.73 13.69 -13.39
C GLY A 111 17.39 14.56 -14.61
N ILE A 112 16.43 14.16 -15.42
CA ILE A 112 15.97 14.93 -16.59
C ILE A 112 15.37 16.27 -16.13
N PHE A 113 14.57 16.28 -15.06
CA PHE A 113 14.00 17.51 -14.52
C PHE A 113 15.07 18.48 -14.02
N GLY A 114 16.08 17.98 -13.30
CA GLY A 114 17.23 18.75 -12.84
C GLY A 114 18.00 19.38 -14.01
N LEU A 115 18.26 18.60 -15.07
CA LEU A 115 18.94 19.05 -16.29
C LEU A 115 18.16 20.15 -17.02
N VAL A 116 16.84 19.97 -17.18
CA VAL A 116 15.97 20.96 -17.86
C VAL A 116 15.85 22.25 -17.04
N SER A 117 15.82 22.13 -15.71
CA SER A 117 15.76 23.29 -14.81
C SER A 117 17.08 24.05 -14.81
N ALA A 118 18.22 23.35 -14.73
CA ALA A 118 19.56 23.94 -14.81
C ALA A 118 19.81 24.65 -16.14
N ARG A 119 19.35 24.08 -17.27
CA ARG A 119 19.43 24.72 -18.59
C ARG A 119 18.63 26.02 -18.72
N LYS A 120 17.68 26.29 -17.82
CA LYS A 120 16.89 27.53 -17.84
C LYS A 120 17.46 28.60 -16.94
N THR A 121 18.15 28.22 -15.86
CA THR A 121 18.90 29.13 -15.01
C THR A 121 20.21 29.56 -15.67
N ILE A 122 20.83 28.66 -16.43
CA ILE A 122 22.08 28.93 -17.12
C ILE A 122 21.76 29.19 -18.59
N LYS A 123 21.69 30.47 -18.99
CA LYS A 123 21.86 30.87 -20.40
C LYS A 123 23.30 30.51 -20.77
N LEU A 124 23.57 29.26 -21.13
CA LEU A 124 24.85 28.87 -21.72
C LEU A 124 24.90 29.48 -23.13
N PRO A 125 25.80 30.45 -23.40
CA PRO A 125 26.09 30.81 -24.77
C PRO A 125 26.70 29.58 -25.46
N LEU A 126 26.08 29.14 -26.56
CA LEU A 126 26.73 28.25 -27.50
C LEU A 126 27.85 29.05 -28.15
N THR A 127 29.09 28.82 -27.71
CA THR A 127 30.27 28.97 -28.56
C THR A 127 30.44 27.73 -29.40
#